data_AF-A0A7J2RHI6-F1
#
_entry.id   AF-A0A7J2RHI6-F1
#
_cell.length_a   1.000
_cell.length_b   1.000
_cell.length_c   1.000
_cell.angle_alpha   90.00
_cell.angle_beta   90.00
_cell.angle_gamma   90.00
#
_symmetry.space_group_name_H-M   'P 1'
#
loop_
_entity.id
_entity.type
_entity.pdbx_description
1 polymer ?
#
loop_
_entity_poly.entity_id
_entity_poly.type
_entity_poly.pdbx_seq_one_letter_code
_entity_poly.pdbx_strand_id
1 'polypeptide(L)'
;MTRISMVTNKGEINLNLFDDEVPMTISSFLYLVNRGFYNKIIFHRVIADFMIQGGDPLGKGTGGPKDKGITSFPYKDQNLSMMNFE
;
A
#
# COMPACT_ATOMS: atom_id res chain seq x y z
N MET A 1 -4.65 -13.90 -7.24
CA MET A 1 -3.54 -12.96 -7.57
C MET A 1 -4.12 -11.59 -7.87
N THR A 2 -4.08 -10.73 -6.87
CA THR A 2 -4.53 -9.34 -6.95
C THR A 2 -3.47 -8.49 -7.63
N ARG A 3 -3.91 -7.52 -8.45
CA ARG A 3 -3.04 -6.54 -9.09
C ARG A 3 -3.47 -5.14 -8.70
N ILE A 4 -2.49 -4.29 -8.37
CA ILE A 4 -2.72 -2.87 -8.05
C ILE A 4 -1.82 -2.00 -8.92
N SER A 5 -2.38 -0.91 -9.42
CA SER A 5 -1.62 0.20 -9.96
C SER A 5 -1.39 1.26 -8.88
N MET A 6 -0.12 1.57 -8.62
CA MET A 6 0.32 2.69 -7.80
C MET A 6 0.73 3.85 -8.72
N VAL A 7 -0.09 4.90 -8.75
CA VAL A 7 0.17 6.10 -9.53
C VAL A 7 0.99 7.08 -8.69
N THR A 8 2.17 7.46 -9.16
CA THR A 8 3.06 8.44 -8.50
C THR A 8 3.32 9.64 -9.41
N ASN A 9 3.88 10.72 -8.87
CA ASN A 9 4.38 11.84 -9.68
C ASN A 9 5.59 11.49 -10.57
N LYS A 10 6.19 10.30 -10.41
CA LYS A 10 7.28 9.77 -11.24
C LYS A 10 6.82 8.70 -12.23
N GLY A 11 5.51 8.40 -12.27
CA GLY A 11 4.93 7.40 -13.14
C GLY A 11 4.20 6.31 -12.37
N GLU A 12 3.75 5.30 -13.11
CA GLU A 12 2.93 4.21 -12.60
C GLU A 12 3.80 2.99 -12.23
N ILE A 13 3.52 2.40 -11.07
CA ILE A 13 4.17 1.19 -10.57
C ILE A 13 3.09 0.12 -10.42
N ASN A 14 3.21 -0.96 -11.20
CA ASN A 14 2.28 -2.09 -11.13
C ASN A 14 2.76 -3.13 -10.11
N LEU A 15 1.90 -3.49 -9.17
CA LEU A 15 2.15 -4.45 -8.11
C LEU A 15 1.32 -5.72 -8.34
N ASN A 16 1.98 -6.89 -8.32
CA ASN A 16 1.32 -8.18 -8.19
C ASN A 16 1.41 -8.64 -6.73
N LEU A 17 0.27 -8.99 -6.14
CA LEU A 17 0.19 -9.40 -4.74
C LEU A 17 0.05 -10.92 -4.63
N PHE A 18 0.77 -11.50 -3.67
CA PHE A 18 0.74 -12.94 -3.37
C PHE A 18 -0.32 -13.25 -2.31
N ASP A 19 -1.58 -13.05 -2.68
CA ASP A 19 -2.72 -13.16 -1.76
C ASP A 19 -2.81 -14.52 -1.08
N ASP A 20 -2.45 -15.59 -1.80
CA ASP A 20 -2.52 -16.96 -1.28
C ASP A 20 -1.41 -17.27 -0.26
N GLU A 21 -0.27 -16.58 -0.34
CA GLU A 21 0.89 -16.81 0.53
C GLU A 21 0.83 -15.98 1.81
N VAL A 22 0.47 -14.70 1.68
CA VAL A 22 0.46 -13.73 2.79
C VAL A 22 -0.89 -13.02 2.91
N PRO A 23 -1.99 -13.77 3.06
CA PRO A 23 -3.33 -13.21 2.92
C PRO A 23 -3.56 -12.05 3.91
N MET A 24 -3.08 -12.14 5.18
CA MET A 24 -3.41 -11.13 6.23
C MET A 24 -2.79 -9.79 5.86
N THR A 25 -1.53 -9.82 5.42
CA THR A 25 -0.78 -8.64 4.99
C THR A 25 -1.45 -8.00 3.79
N ILE A 26 -1.84 -8.79 2.79
CA ILE A 26 -2.55 -8.27 1.61
C ILE A 26 -3.89 -7.67 2.01
N SER A 27 -4.69 -8.34 2.85
CA SER A 27 -5.99 -7.83 3.28
C SER A 27 -5.86 -6.50 4.03
N SER A 28 -4.90 -6.36 4.95
CA SER A 28 -4.62 -5.10 5.65
C SER A 28 -4.19 -3.99 4.68
N PHE A 29 -3.31 -4.31 3.71
CA PHE A 29 -2.88 -3.38 2.68
C PHE A 29 -4.06 -2.89 1.81
N LEU A 30 -4.86 -3.81 1.27
CA LEU A 30 -6.03 -3.52 0.44
C LEU A 30 -7.08 -2.70 1.19
N TYR A 31 -7.28 -2.97 2.48
CA TYR A 31 -8.17 -2.18 3.33
C TYR A 31 -7.75 -0.71 3.41
N LEU A 32 -6.45 -0.46 3.58
CA LEU A 32 -5.90 0.90 3.62
C LEU A 32 -5.94 1.57 2.25
N VAL A 33 -5.66 0.84 1.17
CA VAL A 33 -5.81 1.30 -0.23
C VAL A 33 -7.24 1.79 -0.48
N ASN A 34 -8.24 0.99 -0.14
CA ASN A 34 -9.66 1.30 -0.37
C ASN A 34 -10.16 2.53 0.40
N ARG A 35 -9.50 2.86 1.51
CA ARG A 35 -9.79 4.07 2.29
C ARG A 35 -9.02 5.30 1.82
N GLY A 36 -8.26 5.17 0.74
CA GLY A 36 -7.39 6.23 0.24
C GLY A 36 -6.29 6.63 1.22
N PHE A 37 -5.91 5.74 2.15
CA PHE A 37 -4.93 6.04 3.20
C PHE A 37 -3.59 6.52 2.65
N TYR A 38 -3.20 5.99 1.49
CA TYR A 38 -1.93 6.27 0.87
C TYR A 38 -1.97 7.44 -0.11
N ASN A 39 -3.16 8.00 -0.37
CA ASN A 39 -3.27 9.18 -1.23
C ASN A 39 -2.46 10.33 -0.65
N LYS A 40 -1.60 10.92 -1.49
CA LYS A 40 -0.77 12.08 -1.15
C LYS A 40 0.29 11.85 -0.07
N ILE A 41 0.67 10.60 0.17
CA ILE A 41 1.82 10.31 1.03
C ILE A 41 3.09 10.21 0.18
N ILE A 42 4.21 10.58 0.79
CA ILE A 42 5.53 10.58 0.16
C ILE A 42 6.31 9.30 0.45
N PHE A 43 7.31 9.03 -0.39
CA PHE A 43 8.44 8.17 -0.03
C PHE A 43 9.44 8.95 0.82
N HIS A 44 9.36 8.81 2.16
CA HIS A 44 10.16 9.60 3.10
C HIS A 44 11.59 9.08 3.27
N ARG A 45 11.92 7.90 2.73
CA ARG A 45 13.27 7.32 2.80
C ARG A 45 13.65 6.68 1.48
N VAL A 46 14.78 7.10 0.93
CA VAL A 46 15.34 6.63 -0.34
C VAL A 46 16.82 6.34 -0.12
N ILE A 47 17.23 5.09 -0.36
CA ILE A 47 18.62 4.65 -0.27
C ILE A 47 18.98 4.03 -1.61
N ALA A 48 19.97 4.64 -2.29
CA ALA A 48 20.46 4.16 -3.57
C ALA A 48 20.87 2.69 -3.48
N ASP A 49 20.53 1.93 -4.52
CA ASP A 49 20.85 0.51 -4.66
C ASP A 49 20.33 -0.40 -3.54
N PHE A 50 19.35 0.07 -2.77
CA PHE A 50 18.78 -0.70 -1.67
C PHE A 50 17.26 -0.63 -1.62
N MET A 51 16.68 0.51 -1.24
CA MET A 51 15.23 0.59 -1.06
C MET A 51 14.67 2.01 -1.10
N ILE A 52 13.37 2.08 -1.40
CA ILE A 52 12.50 3.21 -1.08
C ILE A 52 11.45 2.78 -0.04
N GLN A 53 11.10 3.67 0.89
CA GLN A 53 10.11 3.41 1.93
C GLN A 53 9.05 4.51 1.95
N GLY A 54 7.79 4.10 1.90
CA GLY A 54 6.61 4.96 2.05
C GLY A 54 5.70 4.47 3.17
N GLY A 55 4.41 4.79 3.09
CA GLY A 55 3.41 4.28 4.04
C GLY A 55 3.30 5.05 5.35
N ASP A 56 3.94 6.22 5.46
CA ASP A 56 3.83 7.12 6.61
C ASP A 56 3.09 8.41 6.24
N PRO A 57 1.85 8.62 6.75
CA PRO A 57 1.09 9.86 6.55
C PRO A 57 1.76 11.12 7.12
N LEU A 58 2.66 10.97 8.09
CA LEU A 58 3.40 12.09 8.68
C LEU A 58 4.66 12.43 7.87
N GLY A 59 5.12 11.53 7.00
CA GLY A 59 6.36 11.69 6.24
C GLY A 59 7.63 11.71 7.10
N LYS A 60 7.59 11.22 8.34
CA LYS A 60 8.70 11.28 9.32
C LYS A 60 9.38 9.93 9.56
N GLY A 61 8.83 8.85 9.01
CA GLY A 61 9.25 7.47 9.24
C GLY A 61 8.72 6.84 10.53
N THR A 62 7.83 7.51 11.25
CA THR A 62 7.32 7.07 12.56
C THR A 62 5.81 7.03 12.67
N GLY A 63 5.09 7.55 11.67
CA GLY A 63 3.64 7.43 11.61
C GLY A 63 3.18 6.10 11.00
N GLY A 64 1.87 5.96 10.89
CA GLY A 64 1.22 4.76 10.40
C GLY A 64 -0.29 4.87 10.55
N PRO A 65 -1.03 3.85 10.11
CA PRO A 65 -2.48 3.82 10.24
C PRO A 65 -2.88 3.76 11.72
N LYS A 66 -3.87 4.57 12.11
CA LYS A 66 -4.42 4.60 13.49
C LYS A 66 -5.11 3.28 13.83
N ASP A 67 -5.83 2.72 12.86
CA ASP A 67 -6.31 1.33 12.88
C ASP A 67 -5.55 0.55 11.84
N LYS A 68 -4.72 -0.41 12.27
CA LYS A 68 -3.95 -1.28 11.37
C LYS A 68 -4.82 -2.19 10.48
N GLY A 69 -6.13 -2.23 10.74
CA GLY A 69 -7.12 -2.84 9.86
C GLY A 69 -7.11 -4.37 9.86
N ILE A 70 -8.30 -4.90 10.13
CA ILE A 70 -8.80 -6.29 10.02
C ILE A 70 -8.13 -7.39 10.87
N THR A 71 -8.96 -8.06 11.67
CA THR A 71 -8.66 -9.31 12.38
C THR A 71 -9.15 -10.55 11.63
N SER A 72 -9.72 -10.37 10.43
CA SER A 72 -10.30 -11.43 9.60
C SER A 72 -10.07 -11.17 8.12
N PHE A 73 -10.47 -12.13 7.26
CA PHE A 73 -10.16 -12.18 5.83
C PHE A 73 -11.34 -11.82 4.90
N PRO A 74 -11.74 -10.54 4.75
CA PRO A 74 -12.87 -10.20 3.88
C PRO A 74 -12.48 -9.88 2.43
N TYR A 75 -11.20 -9.90 2.05
CA TYR A 75 -10.72 -9.35 0.76
C TYR A 75 -10.20 -10.37 -0.26
N LYS A 76 -10.43 -11.67 -0.06
CA LYS A 76 -10.10 -12.67 -1.09
C LYS A 76 -10.92 -12.36 -2.36
N ASP A 77 -10.24 -12.30 -3.51
CA ASP A 77 -10.81 -12.14 -4.86
C ASP A 77 -11.40 -10.77 -5.23
N GLN A 78 -10.99 -9.66 -4.60
CA GLN A 78 -11.40 -8.31 -5.05
C GLN A 78 -10.43 -7.68 -6.07
N ASN A 79 -10.97 -7.22 -7.20
CA ASN A 79 -10.27 -6.35 -8.15
C ASN A 79 -10.26 -4.91 -7.61
N LEU A 80 -9.15 -4.47 -7.00
CA LEU A 80 -8.98 -3.11 -6.49
C LEU A 80 -7.98 -2.39 -7.39
N SER A 81 -8.45 -1.38 -8.12
CA SER A 81 -7.74 -0.94 -9.32
C SER A 81 -6.75 0.20 -9.12
N MET A 82 -6.81 1.01 -8.06
CA MET A 82 -6.02 2.25 -8.03
C MET A 82 -5.62 2.73 -6.62
N MET A 83 -4.36 3.12 -6.50
CA MET A 83 -3.75 3.75 -5.34
C MET A 83 -2.90 4.93 -5.80
N ASN A 84 -3.04 6.11 -5.19
CA ASN A 84 -2.27 7.29 -5.59
C ASN A 84 -1.20 7.60 -4.53
N PHE A 85 0.01 7.93 -4.95
CA PHE A 85 1.11 8.44 -4.11
C PHE A 85 1.57 9.78 -4.69
N GLU A 86 2.11 10.66 -3.85
CA GLU A 86 2.71 11.95 -4.28
C GLU A 86 4.24 11.91 -4.25
#